data_AF-A0A3N5R2Y5-F1
#
_entry.id   AF-A0A3N5R2Y5-F1
#
_cell.length_a   1.000
_cell.length_b   1.000
_cell.length_c   1.000
_cell.angle_alpha   90.00
_cell.angle_beta   90.00
_cell.angle_gamma   90.00
#
_symmetry.space_group_name_H-M   'P 1'
#
loop_
_entity.id
_entity.type
_entity.pdbx_description
1 polymer ?
#
loop_
_entity_poly.entity_id
_entity_poly.type
_entity_poly.pdbx_seq_one_letter_code
_entity_poly.pdbx_strand_id
1 'polypeptide(L)'
;MKVSDLSKYFFFLSLGLVIFGWGLAAERYKVFPSAVIARAQLALEALRKSRDASDIESDRYATRMSSEPLSAPRARRLAGNAGDNELILVAGGPDHLTELNPDGGCLAWIIDREGTVQHVWRNDLKQQRALCEEAQVSIAPGKSSVQVFPMGMHLYENGELLVTFIARGTFPYALALVKFDPDSQVVWTLPRRNHHWFSVDETGFIHVPYQDVSDAPYRLGESALMLTAEGDKIFNEGIMVVDPNGRVVEEFSLLDALVESGYPALFDKGKSDDVPTKDNCRVRKIQNFDAVHLNDVRLVSPQDVGLHPALAVGDYLV
;
A
#
# COMPACT_ATOMS: atom_id res chain seq x y z
N MET A 1 -45.68 15.81 -45.31
CA MET A 1 -44.20 15.69 -45.20
C MET A 1 -43.64 15.66 -46.61
N LYS A 2 -42.71 16.56 -46.99
CA LYS A 2 -42.16 16.55 -48.35
C LYS A 2 -41.21 15.36 -48.49
N VAL A 3 -41.12 14.74 -49.67
CA VAL A 3 -40.22 13.60 -49.95
C VAL A 3 -38.76 13.92 -49.56
N SER A 4 -38.35 15.18 -49.67
CA SER A 4 -37.04 15.69 -49.23
C SER A 4 -36.79 15.55 -47.72
N ASP A 5 -37.83 15.56 -46.90
CA ASP A 5 -37.71 15.45 -45.44
C ASP A 5 -37.56 13.98 -45.05
N LEU A 6 -38.30 13.08 -45.72
CA LEU A 6 -38.22 11.64 -45.50
C LEU A 6 -36.82 11.08 -45.83
N SER A 7 -36.21 11.53 -46.93
CA SER A 7 -34.84 11.13 -47.28
C SER A 7 -33.80 11.59 -46.25
N LYS A 8 -33.96 12.78 -45.67
CA LYS A 8 -33.10 13.26 -44.58
C LYS A 8 -33.25 12.39 -43.34
N TYR A 9 -34.48 12.04 -42.96
CA TYR A 9 -34.73 11.12 -41.84
C TYR A 9 -34.07 9.75 -42.06
N PHE A 10 -34.22 9.15 -43.23
CA PHE A 10 -33.58 7.87 -43.53
C PHE A 10 -32.05 7.96 -43.55
N PHE A 11 -31.49 9.08 -44.02
CA PHE A 11 -30.05 9.32 -43.99
C PHE A 11 -29.52 9.37 -42.55
N PHE A 12 -30.14 10.16 -41.67
CA PHE A 12 -29.74 10.24 -40.27
C PHE A 12 -29.95 8.91 -39.53
N LEU A 13 -31.03 8.19 -39.82
CA LEU A 13 -31.28 6.87 -39.23
C LEU A 13 -30.22 5.85 -39.67
N SER A 14 -29.87 5.83 -40.96
CA SER A 14 -28.82 4.94 -41.49
C SER A 14 -27.45 5.28 -40.91
N LEU A 15 -27.14 6.57 -40.76
CA LEU A 15 -25.91 7.00 -40.10
C LEU A 15 -25.87 6.56 -38.63
N GLY A 16 -26.99 6.66 -37.92
CA GLY A 16 -27.12 6.14 -36.55
C GLY A 16 -26.88 4.64 -36.46
N LEU A 17 -27.42 3.85 -37.40
CA LEU A 17 -27.19 2.40 -37.47
C LEU A 17 -25.72 2.06 -37.76
N VAL A 18 -25.06 2.81 -38.64
CA VAL A 18 -23.62 2.63 -38.93
C VAL A 18 -22.78 2.95 -37.69
N ILE A 19 -23.08 4.04 -36.97
CA ILE A 19 -22.37 4.41 -35.74
C ILE A 19 -22.58 3.34 -34.66
N PHE A 20 -23.81 2.86 -34.48
CA PHE A 20 -24.12 1.80 -33.51
C PHE A 20 -23.42 0.48 -33.87
N GLY A 21 -23.49 0.08 -35.15
CA GLY A 21 -22.80 -1.11 -35.66
C GLY A 21 -21.28 -1.01 -35.50
N TRP A 22 -20.70 0.17 -35.75
CA TRP A 22 -19.29 0.44 -35.48
C TRP A 22 -18.97 0.33 -33.99
N GLY A 23 -19.82 0.83 -33.09
CA GLY A 23 -19.65 0.68 -31.64
C GLY A 23 -19.59 -0.78 -31.21
N LEU A 24 -20.50 -1.62 -31.71
CA LEU A 24 -20.50 -3.06 -31.44
C LEU A 24 -19.25 -3.75 -32.01
N ALA A 25 -18.85 -3.40 -33.23
CA ALA A 25 -17.64 -3.95 -33.85
C ALA A 25 -16.38 -3.50 -33.09
N ALA A 26 -16.28 -2.23 -32.71
CA ALA A 26 -15.16 -1.70 -31.95
C ALA A 26 -14.98 -2.43 -30.62
N GLU A 27 -16.07 -2.69 -29.90
CA GLU A 27 -16.05 -3.44 -28.65
C GLU A 27 -15.71 -4.93 -28.86
N ARG A 28 -16.31 -5.57 -29.87
CA ARG A 28 -16.09 -6.98 -30.23
C ARG A 28 -14.65 -7.26 -30.63
N TYR A 29 -14.06 -6.38 -31.46
CA TYR A 29 -12.73 -6.55 -32.04
C TYR A 29 -11.65 -5.75 -31.32
N LYS A 30 -12.01 -5.03 -30.25
CA LYS A 30 -11.09 -4.20 -29.45
C LYS A 30 -10.30 -3.19 -30.30
N VAL A 31 -10.94 -2.63 -31.33
CA VAL A 31 -10.39 -1.55 -32.16
C VAL A 31 -10.88 -0.18 -31.69
N PHE A 32 -10.29 0.91 -32.18
CA PHE A 32 -10.66 2.27 -31.78
C PHE A 32 -12.17 2.51 -31.93
N PRO A 33 -12.87 3.09 -30.91
CA PRO A 33 -12.34 3.68 -29.68
C PRO A 33 -12.51 2.80 -28.41
N SER A 34 -12.65 1.47 -28.52
CA SER A 34 -12.95 0.58 -27.38
C SER A 34 -12.05 0.82 -26.15
N ALA A 35 -10.74 0.93 -26.33
CA ALA A 35 -9.80 1.21 -25.25
C ALA A 35 -10.06 2.56 -24.55
N VAL A 36 -10.47 3.59 -25.30
CA VAL A 36 -10.81 4.91 -24.75
C VAL A 36 -12.08 4.83 -23.91
N ILE A 37 -13.10 4.11 -24.40
CA ILE A 37 -14.37 3.92 -23.69
C ILE A 37 -14.14 3.11 -22.40
N ALA A 38 -13.38 2.02 -22.46
CA ALA A 38 -13.06 1.21 -21.30
C ALA A 38 -12.32 2.02 -20.22
N ARG A 39 -11.32 2.82 -20.61
CA ARG A 39 -10.61 3.72 -19.69
C ARG A 39 -11.52 4.79 -19.10
N ALA A 40 -12.45 5.35 -19.88
CA ALA A 40 -13.42 6.33 -19.38
C ALA A 40 -14.39 5.71 -18.37
N GLN A 41 -14.85 4.48 -18.60
CA GLN A 41 -15.69 3.74 -17.65
C GLN A 41 -14.94 3.45 -16.35
N LEU A 42 -13.69 2.96 -16.43
CA LEU A 42 -12.83 2.74 -15.27
C LEU A 42 -12.60 4.04 -14.48
N ALA A 43 -12.33 5.16 -15.16
CA ALA A 43 -12.16 6.46 -14.52
C ALA A 43 -13.45 6.92 -13.80
N LEU A 44 -14.62 6.72 -14.41
CA LEU A 44 -15.91 7.06 -13.79
C LEU A 44 -16.19 6.18 -12.57
N GLU A 45 -15.87 4.89 -12.63
CA GLU A 45 -16.02 3.98 -11.50
C GLU A 45 -15.06 4.34 -10.37
N ALA A 46 -13.80 4.65 -10.68
CA ALA A 46 -12.81 5.12 -9.71
C ALA A 46 -13.27 6.40 -9.01
N LEU A 47 -13.83 7.37 -9.75
CA LEU A 47 -14.40 8.60 -9.18
C LEU A 47 -15.61 8.34 -8.28
N ARG A 48 -16.47 7.36 -8.61
CA ARG A 48 -17.60 6.99 -7.75
C ARG A 48 -17.12 6.35 -6.46
N LYS A 49 -16.24 5.35 -6.56
CA LYS A 49 -15.65 4.65 -5.41
C LYS A 49 -14.88 5.60 -4.48
N SER A 50 -14.12 6.55 -5.03
CA SER A 50 -13.34 7.50 -4.23
C SER A 50 -14.19 8.52 -3.48
N ARG A 51 -15.34 8.90 -4.05
CA ARG A 51 -16.36 9.73 -3.40
C ARG A 51 -17.06 8.96 -2.29
N ASP A 52 -17.48 7.72 -2.53
CA ASP A 52 -18.13 6.92 -1.48
C ASP A 52 -17.16 6.63 -0.31
N ALA A 53 -15.87 6.47 -0.59
CA ALA A 53 -14.83 6.28 0.42
C ALA A 53 -14.50 7.54 1.23
N SER A 54 -14.85 8.77 0.80
CA SER A 54 -14.70 9.95 1.67
C SER A 54 -15.70 9.95 2.82
N ASP A 55 -16.88 9.36 2.62
CA ASP A 55 -17.99 9.45 3.57
C ASP A 55 -18.00 8.30 4.59
N ILE A 56 -17.38 7.16 4.26
CA ILE A 56 -17.47 5.94 5.09
C ILE A 56 -16.38 5.85 6.17
N GLU A 57 -15.20 6.44 5.96
CA GLU A 57 -14.05 6.16 6.84
C GLU A 57 -13.73 7.25 7.87
N SER A 58 -14.10 8.52 7.64
CA SER A 58 -14.02 9.51 8.73
C SER A 58 -14.99 9.17 9.86
N ASP A 59 -16.13 8.54 9.56
CA ASP A 59 -17.18 8.23 10.53
C ASP A 59 -17.02 6.86 11.22
N ARG A 60 -16.36 5.88 10.58
CA ARG A 60 -16.23 4.52 11.14
C ARG A 60 -15.09 4.35 12.15
N TYR A 61 -14.02 5.12 12.02
CA TYR A 61 -12.88 5.10 12.96
C TYR A 61 -12.77 6.36 13.81
N ALA A 62 -13.58 7.39 13.55
CA ALA A 62 -13.95 8.34 14.59
C ALA A 62 -14.83 7.59 15.60
N THR A 63 -14.18 6.73 16.40
CA THR A 63 -14.60 6.49 17.77
C THR A 63 -15.02 7.86 18.27
N ARG A 64 -16.30 8.03 18.66
CA ARG A 64 -16.74 9.25 19.33
C ARG A 64 -15.81 9.45 20.51
N MET A 65 -14.72 10.18 20.31
CA MET A 65 -13.91 10.68 21.40
C MET A 65 -14.91 11.50 22.18
N SER A 66 -15.12 11.09 23.42
CA SER A 66 -16.02 11.80 24.31
C SER A 66 -15.70 13.29 24.20
N SER A 67 -16.73 14.11 23.96
CA SER A 67 -16.58 15.56 24.03
C SER A 67 -16.25 16.02 25.46
N GLU A 68 -16.28 15.11 26.43
CA GLU A 68 -15.74 15.38 27.74
C GLU A 68 -14.21 15.47 27.65
N PRO A 69 -13.61 16.57 28.14
CA PRO A 69 -12.16 16.67 28.21
C PRO A 69 -11.65 15.47 29.00
N LEU A 70 -10.77 14.67 28.38
CA LEU A 70 -9.98 13.70 29.12
C LEU A 70 -9.15 14.49 30.12
N SER A 71 -9.56 14.48 31.38
CA SER A 71 -8.93 15.27 32.44
C SER A 71 -7.47 14.88 32.71
N ALA A 72 -7.07 13.70 32.25
CA ALA A 72 -5.69 13.18 32.19
C ALA A 72 -5.66 11.89 31.34
N PRO A 73 -4.49 11.48 30.81
CA PRO A 73 -4.28 10.13 30.31
C PRO A 73 -4.71 9.11 31.38
N ARG A 74 -5.63 8.19 31.03
CA ARG A 74 -6.05 7.13 31.95
C ARG A 74 -5.29 5.84 31.61
N ALA A 75 -4.08 5.71 32.13
CA ALA A 75 -3.40 4.43 32.15
C ALA A 75 -4.03 3.52 33.21
N ARG A 76 -4.52 2.34 32.81
CA ARG A 76 -4.95 1.31 33.75
C ARG A 76 -3.97 0.15 33.69
N ARG A 77 -3.26 -0.09 34.79
CA ARG A 77 -2.44 -1.29 34.94
C ARG A 77 -3.35 -2.52 34.99
N LEU A 78 -3.21 -3.41 34.01
CA LEU A 78 -4.01 -4.64 33.91
C LEU A 78 -3.35 -5.84 34.62
N ALA A 79 -2.04 -5.81 34.85
CA ALA A 79 -1.29 -6.84 35.55
C ALA A 79 -0.13 -6.25 36.37
N GLY A 80 0.14 -6.81 37.56
CA GLY A 80 1.17 -6.30 38.47
C GLY A 80 2.61 -6.55 38.02
N ASN A 81 2.83 -7.40 37.02
CA ASN A 81 4.14 -7.70 36.44
C ASN A 81 4.49 -6.82 35.22
N ALA A 82 3.62 -5.89 34.82
CA ALA A 82 4.00 -4.84 33.88
C ALA A 82 5.07 -3.98 34.57
N GLY A 83 6.29 -3.96 34.03
CA GLY A 83 7.45 -3.35 34.69
C GLY A 83 7.19 -1.89 35.08
N ASP A 84 7.61 -1.51 36.29
CA ASP A 84 7.36 -0.18 36.85
C ASP A 84 8.12 0.94 36.13
N ASN A 85 9.21 0.61 35.45
CA ASN A 85 10.12 1.58 34.80
C ASN A 85 10.22 1.37 33.28
N GLU A 86 9.27 0.65 32.68
CA GLU A 86 9.28 0.40 31.24
C GLU A 86 8.74 1.62 30.50
N LEU A 87 9.50 2.07 29.49
CA LEU A 87 9.08 3.10 28.57
C LEU A 87 8.39 2.47 27.36
N ILE A 88 7.33 3.12 26.88
CA ILE A 88 6.53 2.67 25.76
C ILE A 88 6.75 3.63 24.59
N LEU A 89 7.22 3.11 23.46
CA LEU A 89 7.18 3.81 22.18
C LEU A 89 5.76 3.76 21.61
N VAL A 90 5.20 4.92 21.30
CA VAL A 90 3.87 5.05 20.74
C VAL A 90 3.98 5.66 19.34
N ALA A 91 3.39 4.98 18.36
CA ALA A 91 3.23 5.50 17.01
C ALA A 91 2.15 6.59 16.99
N GLY A 92 2.48 7.72 16.38
CA GLY A 92 1.63 8.88 16.26
C GLY A 92 1.18 9.13 14.82
N GLY A 93 1.20 10.39 14.42
CA GLY A 93 0.82 10.84 13.09
C GLY A 93 0.24 12.26 13.11
N PRO A 94 -0.30 12.72 11.97
CA PRO A 94 -1.01 13.98 11.90
C PRO A 94 -2.07 14.08 13.01
N ASP A 95 -2.17 15.26 13.62
CA ASP A 95 -3.15 15.60 14.66
C ASP A 95 -3.02 14.87 16.02
N HIS A 96 -2.01 14.02 16.22
CA HIS A 96 -1.72 13.44 17.52
C HIS A 96 -0.80 14.33 18.37
N LEU A 97 -1.07 14.46 19.67
CA LEU A 97 -0.31 15.30 20.61
C LEU A 97 -0.03 16.72 20.08
N THR A 98 -1.05 17.36 19.51
CA THR A 98 -0.93 18.72 18.95
C THR A 98 -0.61 19.78 20.00
N GLU A 99 -0.86 19.50 21.28
CA GLU A 99 -0.42 20.32 22.39
C GLU A 99 1.12 20.39 22.52
N LEU A 100 1.85 19.39 22.03
CA LEU A 100 3.32 19.36 22.00
C LEU A 100 3.88 19.75 20.63
N ASN A 101 3.13 19.53 19.54
CA ASN A 101 3.48 19.98 18.19
C ASN A 101 2.26 20.52 17.41
N PRO A 102 1.90 21.81 17.59
CA PRO A 102 0.68 22.39 17.02
C PRO A 102 0.60 22.38 15.50
N ASP A 103 1.75 22.42 14.81
CA ASP A 103 1.80 22.60 13.36
C ASP A 103 1.56 21.31 12.56
N GLY A 104 1.62 20.13 13.18
CA GLY A 104 1.52 18.86 12.46
C GLY A 104 1.36 17.59 13.29
N GLY A 105 1.28 17.69 14.61
CA GLY A 105 1.24 16.55 15.52
C GLY A 105 2.60 15.86 15.74
N CYS A 106 2.66 14.89 16.64
CA CYS A 106 3.86 14.10 16.91
C CYS A 106 3.84 12.84 16.05
N LEU A 107 4.96 12.57 15.38
CA LEU A 107 5.21 11.36 14.61
C LEU A 107 5.21 10.13 15.52
N ALA A 108 5.91 10.24 16.64
CA ALA A 108 6.03 9.21 17.66
C ALA A 108 6.37 9.87 19.00
N TRP A 109 6.19 9.15 20.10
CA TRP A 109 6.63 9.62 21.41
C TRP A 109 6.91 8.46 22.36
N ILE A 110 7.70 8.74 23.39
CA ILE A 110 7.95 7.84 24.51
C ILE A 110 7.07 8.26 25.67
N ILE A 111 6.34 7.32 26.26
CA ILE A 111 5.64 7.51 27.53
C ILE A 111 6.12 6.54 28.60
N ASP A 112 5.98 6.92 29.86
CA ASP A 112 5.97 5.98 30.97
C ASP A 112 4.59 5.32 31.18
N ARG A 113 4.50 4.42 32.15
CA ARG A 113 3.27 3.69 32.49
C ARG A 113 2.20 4.59 33.13
N GLU A 114 2.58 5.77 33.60
CA GLU A 114 1.72 6.80 34.18
C GLU A 114 1.16 7.74 33.10
N GLY A 115 1.64 7.63 31.86
CA GLY A 115 1.23 8.45 30.72
C GLY A 115 1.99 9.77 30.61
N THR A 116 3.09 9.93 31.34
CA THR A 116 3.98 11.09 31.20
C THR A 116 4.80 10.92 29.92
N VAL A 117 4.74 11.91 29.04
CA VAL A 117 5.55 11.95 27.83
C VAL A 117 7.00 12.29 28.20
N GLN A 118 7.92 11.40 27.86
CA GLN A 118 9.35 11.53 28.14
C GLN A 118 10.12 12.12 26.95
N HIS A 119 9.69 11.84 25.73
CA HIS A 119 10.31 12.32 24.50
C HIS A 119 9.32 12.33 23.33
N VAL A 120 9.53 13.18 22.32
CA VAL A 120 8.68 13.27 21.13
C VAL A 120 9.52 13.41 19.87
N TRP A 121 9.12 12.69 18.81
CA TRP A 121 9.51 13.00 17.45
C TRP A 121 8.39 13.81 16.80
N ARG A 122 8.71 14.99 16.30
CA ARG A 122 7.75 15.91 15.67
C ARG A 122 7.48 15.49 14.23
N ASN A 123 6.23 15.65 13.82
CA ASN A 123 5.86 15.46 12.42
C ASN A 123 6.01 16.77 11.63
N ASP A 124 6.59 16.70 10.43
CA ASP A 124 6.65 17.80 9.46
C ASP A 124 5.80 17.47 8.22
N LEU A 125 4.66 18.16 8.08
CA LEU A 125 3.72 17.95 6.97
C LEU A 125 4.32 18.30 5.61
N LYS A 126 5.28 19.24 5.53
CA LYS A 126 5.96 19.57 4.27
C LYS A 126 6.86 18.42 3.84
N GLN A 127 7.59 17.85 4.79
CA GLN A 127 8.40 16.67 4.55
C GLN A 127 7.54 15.48 4.12
N GLN A 128 6.42 15.21 4.79
CA GLN A 128 5.49 14.14 4.38
C GLN A 128 4.99 14.31 2.93
N ARG A 129 4.71 15.55 2.51
CA ARG A 129 4.34 15.84 1.13
C ARG A 129 5.49 15.57 0.16
N ALA A 130 6.71 15.95 0.51
CA ALA A 130 7.89 15.66 -0.30
C ALA A 130 8.09 14.14 -0.49
N LEU A 131 7.84 13.33 0.55
CA LEU A 131 7.89 11.86 0.44
C LEU A 131 6.93 11.33 -0.63
N CYS A 132 5.72 11.91 -0.77
CA CYS A 132 4.77 11.49 -1.80
C CYS A 132 5.28 11.80 -3.22
N GLU A 133 5.90 12.96 -3.39
CA GLU A 133 6.48 13.39 -4.66
C GLU A 133 7.69 12.51 -5.04
N GLU A 134 8.58 12.24 -4.08
CA GLU A 134 9.76 11.39 -4.27
C GLU A 134 9.42 9.92 -4.52
N ALA A 135 8.43 9.37 -3.82
CA ALA A 135 7.94 8.00 -4.01
C ALA A 135 7.11 7.83 -5.31
N GLN A 136 6.86 8.92 -6.04
CA GLN A 136 6.11 8.96 -7.30
C GLN A 136 4.71 8.35 -7.19
N VAL A 137 4.01 8.61 -6.08
CA VAL A 137 2.64 8.14 -5.91
C VAL A 137 1.65 9.04 -6.62
N SER A 138 0.60 8.45 -7.17
CA SER A 138 -0.50 9.19 -7.80
C SER A 138 -1.64 9.41 -6.81
N ILE A 139 -2.17 10.63 -6.73
CA ILE A 139 -3.34 10.93 -5.91
C ILE A 139 -4.59 10.32 -6.57
N ALA A 140 -5.41 9.63 -5.78
CA ALA A 140 -6.65 9.02 -6.27
C ALA A 140 -7.60 10.10 -6.81
N PRO A 141 -8.30 9.85 -7.95
CA PRO A 141 -9.25 10.79 -8.51
C PRO A 141 -10.29 11.27 -7.48
N GLY A 142 -10.53 12.57 -7.39
CA GLY A 142 -11.51 13.16 -6.47
C GLY A 142 -11.01 13.38 -5.03
N LYS A 143 -9.74 13.08 -4.72
CA LYS A 143 -9.10 13.47 -3.46
C LYS A 143 -8.31 14.77 -3.62
N SER A 144 -8.42 15.65 -2.64
CA SER A 144 -7.74 16.96 -2.59
C SER A 144 -6.50 16.96 -1.68
N SER A 145 -6.33 15.94 -0.85
CA SER A 145 -5.18 15.79 0.05
C SER A 145 -4.75 14.32 0.17
N VAL A 146 -3.46 14.14 0.43
CA VAL A 146 -2.87 12.85 0.81
C VAL A 146 -2.72 12.84 2.32
N GLN A 147 -3.05 11.72 2.94
CA GLN A 147 -2.81 11.51 4.37
C GLN A 147 -1.66 10.53 4.51
N VAL A 148 -0.56 10.97 5.14
CA VAL A 148 0.64 10.18 5.36
C VAL A 148 0.66 9.70 6.80
N PHE A 149 0.83 8.39 6.99
CA PHE A 149 0.80 7.74 8.29
C PHE A 149 2.10 6.97 8.52
N PRO A 150 2.69 7.07 9.72
CA PRO A 150 3.71 6.12 10.11
C PRO A 150 3.06 4.74 10.36
N MET A 151 3.73 3.67 9.97
CA MET A 151 3.27 2.29 10.21
C MET A 151 4.24 1.53 11.09
N GLY A 152 5.38 1.11 10.54
CA GLY A 152 6.44 0.41 11.25
C GLY A 152 7.39 1.39 11.92
N MET A 153 7.87 1.05 13.12
CA MET A 153 8.83 1.85 13.86
C MET A 153 9.90 1.00 14.53
N HIS A 154 11.12 1.51 14.58
CA HIS A 154 12.22 0.95 15.35
C HIS A 154 13.00 2.08 16.04
N LEU A 155 13.14 1.99 17.36
CA LEU A 155 13.94 2.92 18.16
C LEU A 155 15.33 2.32 18.39
N TYR A 156 16.36 3.01 17.93
CA TYR A 156 17.75 2.64 18.18
C TYR A 156 18.19 3.06 19.58
N GLU A 157 19.22 2.39 20.10
CA GLU A 157 19.79 2.69 21.43
C GLU A 157 20.30 4.13 21.58
N ASN A 158 20.73 4.75 20.48
CA ASN A 158 21.18 6.14 20.44
C ASN A 158 20.03 7.16 20.35
N GLY A 159 18.77 6.71 20.37
CA GLY A 159 17.58 7.55 20.27
C GLY A 159 17.20 7.94 18.84
N GLU A 160 17.87 7.41 17.82
CA GLU A 160 17.39 7.54 16.44
C GLU A 160 16.11 6.71 16.24
N LEU A 161 15.22 7.17 15.37
CA LEU A 161 13.96 6.49 15.07
C LEU A 161 13.90 6.16 13.58
N LEU A 162 13.69 4.89 13.25
CA LEU A 162 13.40 4.44 11.88
C LEU A 162 11.90 4.23 11.72
N VAL A 163 11.33 4.75 10.64
CA VAL A 163 9.88 4.73 10.41
C VAL A 163 9.55 4.41 8.97
N THR A 164 8.58 3.53 8.73
CA THR A 164 7.94 3.40 7.42
C THR A 164 6.71 4.27 7.32
N PHE A 165 6.49 4.84 6.14
CA PHE A 165 5.33 5.67 5.84
C PHE A 165 4.49 5.04 4.73
N ILE A 166 3.17 5.13 4.90
CA ILE A 166 2.19 4.87 3.86
C ILE A 166 1.34 6.11 3.63
N ALA A 167 0.80 6.24 2.42
CA ALA A 167 -0.15 7.26 2.04
C ALA A 167 -1.52 6.65 1.77
N ARG A 168 -2.54 7.24 2.38
CA ARG A 168 -3.92 6.94 2.05
C ARG A 168 -4.42 7.83 0.93
N GLY A 169 -5.22 7.26 0.05
CA GLY A 169 -5.76 7.97 -1.11
C GLY A 169 -4.74 8.15 -2.23
N THR A 170 -3.69 7.34 -2.25
CA THR A 170 -2.71 7.29 -3.34
C THR A 170 -2.61 5.89 -3.94
N PHE A 171 -2.02 5.82 -5.12
CA PHE A 171 -1.61 4.58 -5.76
C PHE A 171 -0.20 4.74 -6.34
N PRO A 172 0.77 3.88 -6.00
CA PRO A 172 0.77 2.95 -4.86
C PRO A 172 0.56 3.66 -3.51
N TYR A 173 0.30 2.89 -2.45
CA TYR A 173 0.07 3.45 -1.12
C TYR A 173 1.27 3.34 -0.19
N ALA A 174 2.22 2.45 -0.46
CA ALA A 174 3.51 2.44 0.23
C ALA A 174 4.38 3.64 -0.21
N LEU A 175 5.10 4.29 0.71
CA LEU A 175 5.88 5.50 0.42
C LEU A 175 7.39 5.32 0.62
N ALA A 176 7.81 5.26 1.88
CA ALA A 176 9.20 5.53 2.22
C ALA A 176 9.58 4.93 3.56
N LEU A 177 10.88 4.70 3.71
CA LEU A 177 11.53 4.38 4.97
C LEU A 177 12.40 5.59 5.32
N VAL A 178 12.27 6.12 6.53
CA VAL A 178 12.94 7.37 6.93
C VAL A 178 13.55 7.18 8.31
N LYS A 179 14.81 7.59 8.45
CA LYS A 179 15.52 7.62 9.72
C LYS A 179 15.60 9.04 10.25
N PHE A 180 15.22 9.21 11.51
CA PHE A 180 15.24 10.46 12.25
C PHE A 180 16.25 10.40 13.38
N ASP A 181 16.87 11.53 13.69
CA ASP A 181 17.62 11.72 14.93
C ASP A 181 16.67 12.02 16.12
N PRO A 182 17.18 12.05 17.37
CA PRO A 182 16.36 12.41 18.53
C PRO A 182 15.73 13.82 18.45
N ASP A 183 16.27 14.72 17.62
CA ASP A 183 15.76 16.09 17.45
C ASP A 183 14.75 16.21 16.29
N SER A 184 14.21 15.07 15.83
CA SER A 184 13.26 14.96 14.72
C SER A 184 13.81 15.40 13.36
N GLN A 185 15.13 15.53 13.21
CA GLN A 185 15.75 15.82 11.91
C GLN A 185 15.90 14.52 11.13
N VAL A 186 15.71 14.59 9.82
CA VAL A 186 15.94 13.43 8.95
C VAL A 186 17.43 13.22 8.76
N VAL A 187 17.86 12.01 9.12
CA VAL A 187 19.22 11.50 8.86
C VAL A 187 19.31 11.03 7.42
N TRP A 188 18.36 10.21 6.98
CA TRP A 188 18.22 9.80 5.58
C TRP A 188 16.79 9.36 5.24
N THR A 189 16.48 9.39 3.94
CA THR A 189 15.18 8.98 3.37
C THR A 189 15.41 7.96 2.25
N LEU A 190 14.62 6.89 2.26
CA LEU A 190 14.54 5.90 1.19
C LEU A 190 13.11 5.88 0.61
N PRO A 191 12.83 6.64 -0.47
CA PRO A 191 11.49 6.77 -1.05
C PRO A 191 11.21 5.63 -2.06
N ARG A 192 11.34 4.38 -1.62
CA ARG A 192 11.26 3.17 -2.46
C ARG A 192 10.00 2.34 -2.22
N ARG A 193 8.88 3.01 -1.90
CA ARG A 193 7.58 2.35 -1.64
C ARG A 193 7.70 1.26 -0.58
N ASN A 194 8.42 1.58 0.49
CA ASN A 194 8.53 0.74 1.67
C ASN A 194 7.16 0.66 2.35
N HIS A 195 6.76 -0.56 2.68
CA HIS A 195 5.42 -0.88 3.12
C HIS A 195 5.38 -0.97 4.66
N HIS A 196 4.59 -1.85 5.26
CA HIS A 196 4.23 -1.79 6.68
C HIS A 196 5.41 -2.07 7.65
N TRP A 197 5.52 -3.27 8.22
CA TRP A 197 6.43 -3.57 9.33
C TRP A 197 7.73 -4.19 8.85
N PHE A 198 8.83 -3.77 9.45
CA PHE A 198 10.18 -4.20 9.10
C PHE A 198 10.91 -4.72 10.33
N SER A 199 11.99 -5.47 10.08
CA SER A 199 12.93 -5.90 11.11
C SER A 199 14.28 -5.26 10.91
N VAL A 200 14.97 -5.01 12.02
CA VAL A 200 16.38 -4.61 12.04
C VAL A 200 17.17 -5.73 12.68
N ASP A 201 18.21 -6.21 11.99
CA ASP A 201 19.06 -7.28 12.49
C ASP A 201 20.12 -6.78 13.48
N GLU A 202 20.87 -7.71 14.09
CA GLU A 202 21.93 -7.39 15.06
C GLU A 202 23.08 -6.56 14.48
N THR A 203 23.23 -6.55 13.14
CA THR A 203 24.25 -5.77 12.43
C THR A 203 23.73 -4.42 11.94
N GLY A 204 22.44 -4.15 12.15
CA GLY A 204 21.76 -2.91 11.78
C GLY A 204 21.18 -2.91 10.36
N PHE A 205 21.22 -4.03 9.63
CA PHE A 205 20.53 -4.12 8.34
C PHE A 205 19.02 -4.17 8.57
N ILE A 206 18.28 -3.55 7.66
CA ILE A 206 16.84 -3.38 7.72
C ILE A 206 16.21 -4.23 6.64
N HIS A 207 15.30 -5.10 7.03
CA HIS A 207 14.55 -5.99 6.16
C HIS A 207 13.11 -5.50 6.11
N VAL A 208 12.76 -4.85 5.00
CA VAL A 208 11.52 -4.07 4.89
C VAL A 208 10.70 -4.56 3.70
N PRO A 209 9.39 -4.83 3.89
CA PRO A 209 8.47 -5.03 2.78
C PRO A 209 8.51 -3.84 1.82
N TYR A 210 8.50 -4.09 0.51
CA TYR A 210 8.30 -3.05 -0.48
C TYR A 210 7.19 -3.44 -1.46
N GLN A 211 6.56 -2.42 -2.04
CA GLN A 211 5.50 -2.59 -3.03
C GLN A 211 5.90 -1.98 -4.36
N ASP A 212 6.08 -2.83 -5.37
CA ASP A 212 6.24 -2.41 -6.75
C ASP A 212 4.97 -2.66 -7.58
N VAL A 213 4.92 -2.08 -8.77
CA VAL A 213 3.80 -2.21 -9.70
C VAL A 213 4.31 -2.84 -10.99
N SER A 214 3.80 -4.03 -11.30
CA SER A 214 4.12 -4.74 -12.53
C SER A 214 2.98 -4.68 -13.54
N ASP A 215 3.31 -4.78 -14.83
CA ASP A 215 2.33 -4.86 -15.90
C ASP A 215 1.58 -6.21 -15.85
N ALA A 216 0.27 -6.16 -16.14
CA ALA A 216 -0.54 -7.34 -16.37
C ALA A 216 -0.90 -7.49 -17.86
N PRO A 217 -1.10 -8.72 -18.38
CA PRO A 217 -1.04 -9.99 -17.68
C PRO A 217 0.39 -10.38 -17.27
N TYR A 218 0.56 -10.83 -16.04
CA TYR A 218 1.83 -11.25 -15.48
C TYR A 218 1.91 -12.77 -15.45
N ARG A 219 2.90 -13.37 -16.10
CA ARG A 219 3.05 -14.83 -16.16
C ARG A 219 3.76 -15.35 -14.91
N LEU A 220 3.21 -16.40 -14.30
CA LEU A 220 3.79 -17.05 -13.12
C LEU A 220 4.81 -18.10 -13.59
N GLY A 221 6.03 -17.66 -13.89
CA GLY A 221 7.14 -18.50 -14.36
C GLY A 221 6.80 -19.22 -15.67
N GLU A 222 7.18 -20.50 -15.78
CA GLU A 222 6.84 -21.33 -16.94
C GLU A 222 5.45 -21.98 -16.86
N SER A 223 4.62 -21.60 -15.87
CA SER A 223 3.29 -22.18 -15.69
C SER A 223 2.27 -21.65 -16.71
N ALA A 224 1.13 -22.34 -16.79
CA ALA A 224 -0.03 -21.90 -17.57
C ALA A 224 -0.88 -20.83 -16.85
N LEU A 225 -0.40 -20.28 -15.73
CA LEU A 225 -1.12 -19.30 -14.92
C LEU A 225 -0.64 -17.88 -15.23
N MET A 226 -1.58 -16.94 -15.29
CA MET A 226 -1.29 -15.51 -15.41
C MET A 226 -2.12 -14.70 -14.43
N LEU A 227 -1.50 -13.76 -13.74
CA LEU A 227 -2.21 -12.74 -12.96
C LEU A 227 -2.70 -11.63 -13.87
N THR A 228 -3.91 -11.15 -13.60
CA THR A 228 -4.57 -10.06 -14.31
C THR A 228 -5.26 -9.15 -13.32
N ALA A 229 -5.48 -7.90 -13.72
CA ALA A 229 -6.15 -6.90 -12.89
C ALA A 229 -6.95 -5.93 -13.76
N GLU A 230 -8.01 -5.36 -13.18
CA GLU A 230 -8.75 -4.25 -13.77
C GLU A 230 -7.82 -3.03 -13.82
N GLY A 231 -7.24 -2.74 -14.99
CA GLY A 231 -6.27 -1.65 -15.16
C GLY A 231 -4.87 -2.09 -15.61
N ASP A 232 -4.66 -3.38 -15.90
CA ASP A 232 -3.41 -3.93 -16.45
C ASP A 232 -2.18 -3.65 -15.56
N LYS A 233 -2.38 -3.57 -14.24
CA LYS A 233 -1.35 -3.36 -13.21
C LYS A 233 -1.61 -4.26 -12.02
N ILE A 234 -0.58 -4.93 -11.53
CA ILE A 234 -0.60 -5.73 -10.30
C ILE A 234 0.44 -5.19 -9.33
N PHE A 235 0.24 -5.41 -8.03
CA PHE A 235 1.30 -5.26 -7.04
C PHE A 235 2.24 -6.46 -7.12
N ASN A 236 3.52 -6.16 -7.17
CA ASN A 236 4.60 -7.12 -7.00
C ASN A 236 5.36 -6.71 -5.74
N GLU A 237 5.10 -7.45 -4.66
CA GLU A 237 5.65 -7.14 -3.35
C GLU A 237 6.78 -8.09 -3.00
N GLY A 238 7.67 -7.61 -2.15
CA GLY A 238 8.88 -8.33 -1.82
C GLY A 238 9.58 -7.75 -0.61
N ILE A 239 10.79 -8.24 -0.36
CA ILE A 239 11.63 -7.78 0.74
C ILE A 239 12.81 -7.03 0.16
N MET A 240 13.06 -5.86 0.74
CA MET A 240 14.22 -5.02 0.48
C MET A 240 15.14 -5.09 1.70
N VAL A 241 16.43 -5.34 1.45
CA VAL A 241 17.47 -5.29 2.48
C VAL A 241 18.23 -3.98 2.33
N VAL A 242 18.24 -3.20 3.40
CA VAL A 242 18.80 -1.84 3.44
C VAL A 242 19.90 -1.79 4.48
N ASP A 243 21.06 -1.23 4.13
CA ASP A 243 22.15 -1.02 5.07
C ASP A 243 21.80 0.07 6.11
N PRO A 244 22.57 0.20 7.21
CA PRO A 244 22.32 1.22 8.23
C PRO A 244 22.35 2.68 7.73
N ASN A 245 22.89 2.92 6.53
CA ASN A 245 23.02 4.22 5.89
C ASN A 245 21.89 4.50 4.89
N GLY A 246 20.87 3.63 4.82
CA GLY A 246 19.71 3.81 3.95
C GLY A 246 19.94 3.35 2.50
N ARG A 247 21.00 2.57 2.23
CA ARG A 247 21.28 2.07 0.88
C ARG A 247 20.71 0.67 0.70
N VAL A 248 19.96 0.48 -0.37
CA VAL A 248 19.49 -0.85 -0.77
C VAL A 248 20.67 -1.70 -1.20
N VAL A 249 20.81 -2.88 -0.59
CA VAL A 249 21.84 -3.87 -0.94
C VAL A 249 21.26 -5.09 -1.62
N GLU A 250 19.99 -5.40 -1.40
CA GLU A 250 19.30 -6.52 -1.99
C GLU A 250 17.79 -6.26 -2.09
N GLU A 251 17.15 -6.80 -3.13
CA GLU A 251 15.70 -6.79 -3.33
C GLU A 251 15.31 -8.15 -3.92
N PHE A 252 14.24 -8.75 -3.40
CA PHE A 252 13.65 -9.94 -4.02
C PHE A 252 12.13 -9.91 -3.96
N SER A 253 11.50 -10.29 -5.06
CA SER A 253 10.06 -10.42 -5.17
C SER A 253 9.59 -11.70 -4.47
N LEU A 254 8.57 -11.57 -3.61
CA LEU A 254 7.94 -12.72 -2.98
C LEU A 254 7.09 -13.52 -3.98
N LEU A 255 6.55 -12.84 -4.99
CA LEU A 255 5.85 -13.49 -6.10
C LEU A 255 6.80 -14.41 -6.87
N ASP A 256 7.96 -13.90 -7.29
CA ASP A 256 8.96 -14.69 -8.01
C ASP A 256 9.54 -15.80 -7.14
N ALA A 257 9.88 -15.51 -5.88
CA ALA A 257 10.41 -16.49 -4.94
C ALA A 257 9.47 -17.69 -4.76
N LEU A 258 8.16 -17.47 -4.63
CA LEU A 258 7.17 -18.54 -4.51
C LEU A 258 7.03 -19.36 -5.80
N VAL A 259 7.08 -18.69 -6.96
CA VAL A 259 7.01 -19.37 -8.27
C VAL A 259 8.25 -20.23 -8.50
N GLU A 260 9.44 -19.68 -8.28
CA GLU A 260 10.73 -20.37 -8.43
C GLU A 260 10.87 -21.54 -7.44
N SER A 261 10.27 -21.41 -6.25
CA SER A 261 10.18 -22.48 -5.25
C SER A 261 9.15 -23.57 -5.60
N GLY A 262 8.48 -23.49 -6.75
CA GLY A 262 7.55 -24.51 -7.22
C GLY A 262 6.13 -24.38 -6.69
N TYR A 263 5.74 -23.20 -6.21
CA TYR A 263 4.40 -22.92 -5.66
C TYR A 263 3.51 -21.99 -6.50
N PRO A 264 3.54 -21.98 -7.85
CA PRO A 264 2.72 -21.06 -8.65
C PRO A 264 1.20 -21.29 -8.45
N ALA A 265 0.80 -22.49 -8.04
CA ALA A 265 -0.61 -22.84 -7.78
C ALA A 265 -1.20 -22.16 -6.53
N LEU A 266 -0.39 -21.59 -5.63
CA LEU A 266 -0.91 -20.81 -4.50
C LEU A 266 -1.71 -19.60 -4.96
N PHE A 267 -1.40 -19.08 -6.14
CA PHE A 267 -2.06 -17.95 -6.75
C PHE A 267 -3.33 -18.32 -7.51
N ASP A 268 -3.67 -19.61 -7.66
CA ASP A 268 -4.87 -20.07 -8.37
C ASP A 268 -6.16 -19.93 -7.52
N LYS A 269 -6.34 -18.74 -6.95
CA LYS A 269 -7.52 -18.35 -6.17
C LYS A 269 -8.03 -17.01 -6.67
N GLY A 270 -9.27 -17.00 -7.18
CA GLY A 270 -9.92 -15.80 -7.69
C GLY A 270 -10.90 -16.11 -8.82
N LYS A 271 -11.50 -15.06 -9.39
CA LYS A 271 -12.21 -15.22 -10.67
C LYS A 271 -11.17 -15.56 -11.73
N SER A 272 -11.46 -16.60 -12.50
CA SER A 272 -10.53 -17.04 -13.53
C SER A 272 -11.22 -17.43 -14.81
N ASP A 273 -10.60 -17.06 -15.93
CA ASP A 273 -11.04 -17.44 -17.27
C ASP A 273 -9.94 -18.20 -17.99
N ASP A 274 -10.31 -19.31 -18.62
CA ASP A 274 -9.45 -20.06 -19.52
C ASP A 274 -9.46 -19.38 -20.90
N VAL A 275 -8.30 -18.91 -21.34
CA VAL A 275 -8.14 -18.29 -22.65
C VAL A 275 -7.24 -19.17 -23.53
N PRO A 276 -7.69 -19.54 -24.74
CA PRO A 276 -6.83 -20.24 -25.69
C PRO A 276 -5.69 -19.34 -26.16
N THR A 277 -4.48 -19.88 -26.21
CA THR A 277 -3.31 -19.24 -26.81
C THR A 277 -3.25 -19.55 -28.31
N LYS A 278 -2.35 -18.86 -29.03
CA LYS A 278 -2.10 -19.10 -30.46
C LYS A 278 -1.67 -20.54 -30.75
N ASP A 279 -1.14 -21.25 -29.75
CA ASP A 279 -0.62 -22.62 -29.88
C ASP A 279 -1.60 -23.68 -29.37
N ASN A 280 -2.90 -23.36 -29.23
CA ASN A 280 -3.95 -24.22 -28.66
C ASN A 280 -3.72 -24.63 -27.19
N CYS A 281 -2.76 -24.04 -26.48
CA CYS A 281 -2.65 -24.17 -25.03
C CYS A 281 -3.75 -23.33 -24.34
N ARG A 282 -4.18 -23.73 -23.15
CA ARG A 282 -5.04 -22.89 -22.31
C ARG A 282 -4.19 -22.19 -21.27
N VAL A 283 -4.36 -20.88 -21.16
CA VAL A 283 -3.82 -20.09 -20.06
C VAL A 283 -4.96 -19.70 -19.15
N ARG A 284 -4.77 -19.90 -17.85
CA ARG A 284 -5.73 -19.47 -16.84
C ARG A 284 -5.37 -18.07 -16.36
N LYS A 285 -6.22 -17.11 -16.67
CA LYS A 285 -6.09 -15.73 -16.18
C LYS A 285 -6.77 -15.64 -14.83
N ILE A 286 -6.03 -15.28 -13.78
CA ILE A 286 -6.56 -15.08 -12.43
C ILE A 286 -6.66 -13.59 -12.19
N GLN A 287 -7.86 -13.12 -11.86
CA GLN A 287 -8.08 -11.71 -11.52
C GLN A 287 -7.65 -11.48 -10.07
N ASN A 288 -6.43 -10.98 -9.86
CA ASN A 288 -5.90 -10.61 -8.57
C ASN A 288 -4.84 -9.51 -8.74
N PHE A 289 -5.13 -8.31 -8.23
CA PHE A 289 -4.21 -7.17 -8.33
C PHE A 289 -3.18 -7.14 -7.19
N ASP A 290 -3.39 -7.91 -6.12
CA ASP A 290 -2.56 -7.91 -4.92
C ASP A 290 -2.46 -9.35 -4.40
N ALA A 291 -1.67 -10.16 -5.08
CA ALA A 291 -1.70 -11.61 -4.93
C ALA A 291 -1.01 -12.13 -3.67
N VAL A 292 -0.11 -11.33 -3.09
CA VAL A 292 0.72 -11.72 -1.95
C VAL A 292 0.37 -10.90 -0.71
N HIS A 293 0.21 -9.58 -0.84
CA HIS A 293 -0.04 -8.64 0.25
C HIS A 293 0.87 -8.85 1.48
N LEU A 294 2.09 -8.31 1.43
CA LEU A 294 3.15 -8.44 2.42
C LEU A 294 3.18 -7.25 3.37
N ASN A 295 2.68 -7.44 4.59
CA ASN A 295 2.58 -6.37 5.60
C ASN A 295 3.68 -6.41 6.66
N ASP A 296 4.41 -7.50 6.79
CA ASP A 296 5.41 -7.63 7.84
C ASP A 296 6.55 -8.50 7.35
N VAL A 297 7.76 -8.12 7.74
CA VAL A 297 8.94 -8.98 7.62
C VAL A 297 9.57 -9.07 8.99
N ARG A 298 9.56 -10.30 9.51
CA ARG A 298 10.24 -10.64 10.74
C ARG A 298 11.37 -11.63 10.50
N LEU A 299 12.56 -11.30 10.99
CA LEU A 299 13.65 -12.26 11.04
C LEU A 299 13.40 -13.27 12.16
N VAL A 300 13.55 -14.55 11.86
CA VAL A 300 13.48 -15.63 12.85
C VAL A 300 14.67 -15.53 13.79
N SER A 301 14.37 -15.32 15.07
CA SER A 301 15.35 -15.24 16.14
C SER A 301 15.72 -16.64 16.69
N PRO A 302 16.83 -16.78 17.45
CA PRO A 302 17.12 -18.02 18.16
C PRO A 302 16.00 -18.49 19.09
N GLN A 303 15.21 -17.56 19.64
CA GLN A 303 14.06 -17.89 20.48
C GLN A 303 12.93 -18.54 19.68
N ASP A 304 12.67 -18.06 18.46
CA ASP A 304 11.62 -18.57 17.58
C ASP A 304 11.90 -20.02 17.16
N VAL A 305 13.16 -20.34 16.85
CA VAL A 305 13.61 -21.71 16.52
C VAL A 305 13.34 -22.69 17.67
N GLY A 306 13.51 -22.25 18.93
CA GLY A 306 13.22 -23.07 20.10
C GLY A 306 11.74 -23.46 20.24
N LEU A 307 10.83 -22.67 19.66
CA LEU A 307 9.39 -22.91 19.64
C LEU A 307 8.93 -23.65 18.37
N HIS A 308 9.64 -23.47 17.25
CA HIS A 308 9.26 -23.98 15.95
C HIS A 308 10.46 -24.64 15.24
N PRO A 309 10.63 -25.98 15.39
CA PRO A 309 11.81 -26.70 14.86
C PRO A 309 11.98 -26.70 13.34
N ALA A 310 10.96 -26.26 12.60
CA ALA A 310 11.01 -26.15 11.13
C ALA A 310 11.64 -24.83 10.66
N LEU A 311 11.84 -23.87 11.57
CA LEU A 311 12.46 -22.58 11.27
C LEU A 311 13.96 -22.62 11.56
N ALA A 312 14.74 -21.90 10.79
CA ALA A 312 16.14 -21.61 11.03
C ALA A 312 16.35 -20.12 11.38
N VAL A 313 17.38 -19.83 12.17
CA VAL A 313 17.75 -18.43 12.47
C VAL A 313 18.10 -17.73 11.16
N GLY A 314 17.54 -16.54 10.98
CA GLY A 314 17.73 -15.75 9.75
C GLY A 314 16.70 -16.03 8.66
N ASP A 315 15.82 -17.03 8.84
CA ASP A 315 14.66 -17.18 7.96
C ASP A 315 13.77 -15.92 8.05
N TYR A 316 13.05 -15.64 6.95
CA TYR A 316 12.00 -14.63 6.93
C TYR A 316 10.66 -15.24 7.32
N LEU A 317 10.02 -14.66 8.32
CA LEU A 317 8.61 -14.83 8.61
C LEU A 317 7.85 -13.67 7.97
N VAL A 318 6.90 -14.02 7.10
CA VAL A 318 6.10 -13.12 6.27
C VAL A 318 4.62 -13.47 6.35
#